data_AF-A0A2V8FNP7-F1
#
_entry.id   AF-A0A2V8FNP7-F1
#
_cell.length_a   1.000
_cell.length_b   1.000
_cell.length_c   1.000
_cell.angle_alpha   90.00
_cell.angle_beta   90.00
_cell.angle_gamma   90.00
#
_symmetry.space_group_name_H-M   'P 1'
#
loop_
_entity.id
_entity.type
_entity.pdbx_description
1 polymer ?
#
loop_
_entity_poly.entity_id
_entity_poly.type
_entity_poly.pdbx_seq_one_letter_code
_entity_poly.pdbx_strand_id
1 'polypeptide(L)'
;MRRVGFIRSPNSLGYDLHYARRTPLPDGGERVVLATDRPVGFWEAVNRPRSIDYPFTIIELHLNADGEGEGKLSLATKIVADKESKTIVLEDYANQPVLLTSVKRERRSE
;
A
#
# COMPACT_ATOMS: atom_id res chain seq x y z
N MET A 1 11.97 -12.13 2.05
CA MET A 1 10.95 -12.15 3.14
C MET A 1 9.88 -13.18 2.81
N ARG A 2 9.09 -13.68 3.78
CA ARG A 2 7.98 -14.61 3.47
C ARG A 2 6.91 -13.87 2.67
N ARG A 3 6.44 -14.46 1.56
CA ARG A 3 5.31 -13.94 0.79
C ARG A 3 4.02 -14.17 1.58
N VAL A 4 3.20 -13.13 1.74
CA VAL A 4 1.87 -13.18 2.36
C VAL A 4 0.74 -12.94 1.37
N GLY A 5 1.06 -12.47 0.17
CA GLY A 5 0.11 -12.20 -0.89
C GLY A 5 0.80 -11.70 -2.15
N PHE A 6 0.04 -11.13 -3.08
CA PHE A 6 0.58 -10.40 -4.21
C PHE A 6 -0.35 -9.25 -4.59
N ILE A 7 0.20 -8.21 -5.19
CA ILE A 7 -0.55 -7.14 -5.84
C ILE A 7 -0.15 -7.09 -7.30
N ARG A 8 -1.13 -6.92 -8.19
CA ARG A 8 -0.88 -6.71 -9.62
C ARG A 8 -1.64 -5.47 -10.07
N SER A 9 -1.02 -4.68 -10.93
CA SER A 9 -1.78 -3.77 -11.79
C SER A 9 -2.23 -4.54 -13.04
N PRO A 10 -3.25 -4.08 -13.78
CA PRO A 10 -3.73 -4.76 -14.99
C PRO A 10 -2.63 -5.07 -16.02
N ASN A 11 -1.58 -4.26 -16.05
CA ASN A 11 -0.49 -4.34 -17.02
C ASN A 11 0.86 -4.79 -16.41
N SER A 12 0.90 -5.27 -15.16
CA SER A 12 2.16 -5.69 -14.51
C SER A 12 2.16 -7.14 -14.04
N LEU A 13 3.37 -7.68 -13.96
CA LEU A 13 3.65 -8.91 -13.21
C LEU A 13 3.27 -8.70 -11.74
N GLY A 14 2.61 -9.69 -11.13
CA GLY A 14 2.24 -9.61 -9.72
C GLY A 14 3.47 -9.42 -8.84
N TYR A 15 3.46 -8.36 -8.04
CA TYR A 15 4.46 -8.06 -7.02
C TYR A 15 4.14 -8.81 -5.73
N ASP A 16 5.14 -9.48 -5.17
CA ASP A 16 4.97 -10.20 -3.92
C ASP A 16 4.78 -9.22 -2.76
N LEU A 17 3.76 -9.48 -1.94
CA LEU A 17 3.54 -8.76 -0.69
C LEU A 17 4.24 -9.52 0.43
N HIS A 18 4.97 -8.78 1.26
CA HIS A 18 5.67 -9.31 2.44
C HIS A 18 5.01 -8.92 3.75
N TYR A 19 4.16 -7.90 3.72
CA TYR A 19 3.34 -7.49 4.83
C TYR A 19 1.94 -7.18 4.32
N ALA A 20 0.93 -7.67 5.03
CA ALA A 20 -0.45 -7.34 4.81
C ALA A 20 -1.13 -7.38 6.18
N ARG A 21 -1.56 -6.22 6.67
CA ARG A 21 -2.28 -6.13 7.93
C ARG A 21 -3.55 -5.33 7.74
N ARG A 22 -4.63 -5.89 8.27
CA ARG A 22 -5.92 -5.22 8.38
C ARG A 22 -6.14 -4.81 9.82
N THR A 23 -6.56 -3.58 10.01
CA THR A 23 -6.90 -2.99 11.31
C THR A 23 -8.32 -2.45 11.23
N PRO A 24 -9.27 -2.99 12.01
CA PRO A 24 -10.61 -2.41 12.09
C PRO A 24 -10.52 -1.00 12.70
N LEU A 25 -11.32 -0.07 12.18
CA LEU A 25 -11.40 1.29 12.67
C LEU A 25 -12.67 1.46 13.54
N PRO A 26 -12.66 2.40 14.50
CA PRO A 26 -13.82 2.65 15.37
C PRO A 26 -15.12 2.93 14.61
N ASP A 27 -15.01 3.52 13.43
CA ASP A 27 -16.15 3.94 12.59
C ASP A 27 -16.79 2.77 11.80
N GLY A 28 -16.39 1.53 12.08
CA GLY A 28 -16.85 0.32 11.36
C GLY A 28 -16.14 0.08 10.03
N GLY A 29 -15.24 0.98 9.63
CA GLY A 29 -14.34 0.81 8.50
C GLY A 29 -13.14 -0.09 8.79
N GLU A 30 -12.27 -0.24 7.81
CA GLU A 30 -11.02 -0.99 7.94
C GLU A 30 -9.86 -0.25 7.26
N ARG A 31 -8.72 -0.23 7.94
CA ARG A 31 -7.44 0.20 7.38
C ARG A 31 -6.65 -1.03 6.98
N VAL A 32 -6.21 -1.10 5.73
CA VAL A 32 -5.37 -2.18 5.21
C VAL A 32 -4.01 -1.60 4.82
N VAL A 33 -2.94 -2.12 5.42
CA VAL A 33 -1.56 -1.72 5.11
C VAL A 33 -0.85 -2.90 4.47
N LEU A 34 -0.31 -2.66 3.28
CA LEU A 34 0.43 -3.62 2.48
C LEU A 34 1.85 -3.11 2.25
N ALA A 35 2.83 -4.00 2.23
CA ALA A 35 4.20 -3.65 1.84
C ALA A 35 4.81 -4.68 0.89
N THR A 36 5.55 -4.18 -0.09
CA THR A 36 6.33 -4.95 -1.06
C THR A 36 7.75 -4.41 -1.15
N ASP A 37 8.70 -5.27 -1.50
CA ASP A 37 10.13 -5.00 -1.66
C ASP A 37 10.52 -4.56 -3.08
N ARG A 38 9.52 -4.25 -3.92
CA ARG A 38 9.73 -3.72 -5.25
C ARG A 38 8.93 -2.43 -5.47
N PRO A 39 9.46 -1.47 -6.24
CA PRO A 39 8.66 -0.36 -6.72
C PRO A 39 7.55 -0.91 -7.63
N VAL A 40 6.29 -0.70 -7.22
CA VAL A 40 5.14 -1.08 -8.05
C VAL A 40 5.11 -0.15 -9.27
N GLY A 41 5.04 -0.71 -10.48
CA GLY A 41 5.10 -0.01 -11.76
C GLY A 41 3.88 0.86 -12.11
N PHE A 42 3.18 1.47 -11.13
CA PHE A 42 2.22 2.55 -11.41
C PHE A 42 2.90 3.81 -11.97
N TRP A 43 4.23 3.84 -11.95
CA TRP A 43 5.11 4.98 -12.20
C TRP A 43 5.39 5.31 -13.67
N GLU A 44 4.99 4.48 -14.65
CA GLU A 44 5.13 4.86 -16.08
C GLU A 44 4.36 6.14 -16.45
N ALA A 45 3.40 6.56 -15.62
CA ALA A 45 2.59 7.75 -15.84
C ALA A 45 3.12 9.06 -15.19
N VAL A 46 4.12 9.02 -14.30
CA VAL A 46 4.50 10.19 -13.48
C VAL A 46 6.01 10.43 -13.43
N ASN A 47 6.62 10.66 -14.59
CA ASN A 47 7.82 11.48 -14.80
C ASN A 47 9.02 11.35 -13.83
N ARG A 48 10.10 10.71 -14.32
CA ARG A 48 11.53 10.82 -13.93
C ARG A 48 11.85 10.93 -12.42
N PRO A 49 12.26 9.85 -11.74
CA PRO A 49 12.83 9.98 -10.41
C PRO A 49 14.32 10.32 -10.50
N ARG A 50 14.76 11.31 -9.70
CA ARG A 50 16.17 11.42 -9.30
C ARG A 50 16.56 10.10 -8.61
N SER A 51 17.81 9.70 -8.74
CA SER A 51 18.43 8.47 -8.21
C SER A 51 18.19 8.25 -6.71
N ILE A 52 16.98 7.86 -6.34
CA ILE A 52 16.61 7.43 -5.00
C ILE A 52 16.17 5.99 -5.16
N ASP A 53 17.04 5.08 -4.71
CA ASP A 53 16.71 3.67 -4.57
C ASP A 53 15.65 3.56 -3.48
N TYR A 54 14.40 3.37 -3.88
CA TYR A 54 13.29 3.09 -2.98
C TYR A 54 13.17 1.57 -2.83
N PRO A 55 13.67 0.97 -1.74
CA PRO A 55 13.67 -0.48 -1.59
C PRO A 55 12.28 -1.07 -1.31
N PHE A 56 11.28 -0.25 -0.93
CA PHE A 56 9.95 -0.73 -0.59
C PHE A 56 8.83 0.19 -1.09
N THR A 57 7.70 -0.41 -1.48
CA THR A 57 6.44 0.30 -1.68
C THR A 57 5.49 -0.04 -0.55
N ILE A 58 4.89 0.98 0.06
CA ILE A 58 3.79 0.81 1.01
C ILE A 58 2.50 1.28 0.38
N ILE A 59 1.45 0.49 0.59
CA ILE A 59 0.09 0.80 0.16
C ILE A 59 -0.78 0.81 1.39
N GLU A 60 -1.40 1.94 1.63
CA GLU A 60 -2.40 2.11 2.67
C GLU A 60 -3.77 2.26 2.02
N LEU A 61 -4.73 1.43 2.43
CA LEU A 61 -6.10 1.52 1.99
C LEU A 61 -6.96 1.80 3.23
N HIS A 62 -7.92 2.69 3.07
CA HIS A 62 -8.93 3.02 4.06
C HIS A 62 -10.28 2.76 3.41
N LEU A 63 -10.99 1.77 3.93
CA LEU A 63 -12.31 1.37 3.49
C LEU A 63 -13.32 1.71 4.58
N ASN A 64 -14.50 2.17 4.18
CA ASN A 64 -15.66 2.32 5.05
C ASN A 64 -16.33 0.95 5.28
N ALA A 65 -17.40 0.94 6.08
CA ALA A 65 -18.16 -0.27 6.39
C ALA A 65 -18.78 -0.94 5.13
N ASP A 66 -19.05 -0.15 4.09
CA ASP A 66 -19.59 -0.62 2.81
C ASP A 66 -18.52 -1.20 1.88
N GLY A 67 -17.24 -1.15 2.27
CA GLY A 67 -16.11 -1.64 1.49
C GLY A 67 -15.67 -0.69 0.37
N GLU A 68 -16.07 0.57 0.43
CA GLU A 68 -15.62 1.64 -0.46
C GLU A 68 -14.65 2.57 0.26
N GLY A 69 -13.71 3.17 -0.47
CA GLY A 69 -12.90 4.22 0.11
C GLY A 69 -11.72 4.61 -0.73
N GLU A 70 -10.66 4.99 -0.03
CA GLU A 70 -9.49 5.62 -0.62
C GLU A 70 -8.22 4.89 -0.22
N GLY A 71 -7.16 5.07 -0.99
CA GLY A 71 -5.86 4.54 -0.67
C GLY A 71 -4.75 5.49 -1.05
N LYS A 72 -3.58 5.23 -0.52
CA LYS A 72 -2.35 5.97 -0.80
C LYS A 72 -1.24 4.97 -1.02
N LEU A 73 -0.56 5.10 -2.15
CA LEU A 73 0.67 4.37 -2.43
C LEU A 73 1.83 5.34 -2.29
N SER A 74 2.78 4.98 -1.41
CA SER A 74 3.96 5.78 -1.16
C SER A 74 5.20 4.91 -1.34
N LEU A 75 6.17 5.45 -2.07
CA LEU A 75 7.52 4.91 -2.09
C LEU A 75 8.22 5.38 -0.81
N ALA A 76 8.56 4.43 0.06
CA ALA A 76 9.16 4.73 1.34
C ALA A 76 10.64 4.36 1.31
N THR A 77 11.50 5.29 1.69
CA THR A 77 12.92 5.00 1.96
C THR A 77 13.11 4.37 3.33
N LYS A 78 12.22 4.69 4.28
CA LYS A 78 12.29 4.25 5.67
C LYS A 78 10.92 3.91 6.24
N ILE A 79 10.84 2.74 6.87
CA ILE A 79 9.63 2.23 7.51
C ILE A 79 9.91 2.16 9.02
N VAL A 80 9.11 2.87 9.82
CA VAL A 80 9.15 2.74 11.28
C VAL A 80 7.97 1.89 11.72
N ALA A 81 8.25 0.76 12.36
CA ALA A 81 7.20 0.02 13.04
C ALA A 81 6.91 0.74 14.37
N ASP A 82 5.71 1.30 14.48
CA ASP A 82 5.16 1.74 15.76
C ASP A 82 4.94 0.49 16.63
N LYS A 83 5.79 0.32 17.64
CA LYS A 83 5.80 -0.89 18.49
C LYS A 83 4.56 -1.00 19.36
N GLU A 84 3.89 0.12 19.63
CA GLU A 84 2.73 0.22 20.51
C GLU A 84 1.45 -0.27 19.81
N SER A 85 1.21 0.21 18.59
CA SER A 85 0.09 -0.19 17.74
C SER A 85 0.42 -1.40 16.84
N LYS A 86 1.68 -1.86 16.84
CA LYS A 86 2.27 -2.83 15.89
C LYS A 86 2.09 -2.39 14.42
N THR A 87 1.86 -1.10 14.17
CA THR A 87 1.49 -0.58 12.86
C THR A 87 2.71 0.01 12.18
N ILE A 88 2.74 -0.06 10.86
CA ILE A 88 3.78 0.60 10.07
C ILE A 88 3.44 2.09 9.97
N VAL A 89 4.37 2.94 10.40
CA VAL A 89 4.35 4.39 10.24
C VAL A 89 5.46 4.77 9.26
N LEU A 90 5.14 5.62 8.29
CA LEU A 90 6.08 6.11 7.29
C LEU A 90 6.72 7.39 7.82
N GLU A 91 8.06 7.42 7.91
CA GLU A 91 8.81 8.62 8.36
C GLU A 91 9.15 9.56 7.19
N ASP A 92 9.36 9.05 5.98
CA ASP A 92 9.80 9.84 4.84
C ASP A 92 8.89 9.65 3.62
N TYR A 93 7.94 10.58 3.46
CA TYR A 93 7.24 10.78 2.20
C TYR A 93 8.14 11.60 1.26
N ALA A 94 9.23 10.99 0.78
CA ALA A 94 10.17 11.69 -0.11
C ALA A 94 9.55 12.04 -1.50
N ASN A 95 8.42 11.42 -1.85
CA ASN A 95 7.67 11.66 -3.09
C ASN A 95 6.18 11.89 -2.80
N GLN A 96 5.50 12.63 -3.69
CA GLN A 96 4.04 12.76 -3.66
C GLN A 96 3.38 11.36 -3.68
N PRO A 97 2.52 11.05 -2.72
CA PRO A 97 1.83 9.76 -2.71
C PRO A 97 0.88 9.67 -3.91
N VAL A 98 0.80 8.49 -4.51
CA VAL A 98 -0.24 8.20 -5.51
C VAL A 98 -1.54 7.97 -4.75
N LEU A 99 -2.54 8.82 -5.02
CA LEU A 99 -3.87 8.70 -4.44
C LEU A 99 -4.69 7.67 -5.23
N LEU A 100 -5.25 6.71 -4.52
CA LEU A 100 -6.23 5.75 -5.02
C LEU A 100 -7.60 6.26 -4.57
N THR A 101 -8.33 6.96 -5.44
CA THR A 101 -9.57 7.66 -5.07
C THR A 101 -10.82 6.79 -5.15
N SER A 102 -10.72 5.58 -5.70
CA SER A 102 -11.87 4.69 -5.91
C SER A 102 -11.49 3.25 -5.60
N VAL A 103 -11.22 2.99 -4.32
CA VAL A 103 -10.96 1.64 -3.83
C VAL A 103 -12.30 0.99 -3.51
N LYS A 104 -12.53 -0.20 -4.06
CA LYS A 104 -13.71 -1.01 -3.76
C LYS A 104 -13.28 -2.42 -3.43
N ARG A 105 -13.86 -2.97 -2.37
CA ARG A 105 -13.66 -4.36 -2.01
C ARG A 105 -14.38 -5.24 -3.02
N GLU A 106 -13.62 -6.04 -3.76
CA GLU A 106 -14.19 -7.07 -4.62
C GLU A 106 -14.88 -8.13 -3.76
N ARG A 107 -16.15 -8.41 -4.06
CA ARG A 107 -16.87 -9.52 -3.45
C ARG A 107 -16.27 -10.79 -4.03
N ARG A 108 -15.66 -11.62 -3.19
CA ARG A 108 -15.06 -12.89 -3.61
C ARG A 108 -16.15 -13.69 -4.32
N SER A 109 -16.02 -13.90 -5.63
CA SER A 109 -16.82 -14.89 -6.33
C SER A 109 -16.38 -16.27 -5.83
N GLU A 110 -17.34 -17.03 -5.30
CA GLU A 110 -17.17 -18.45 -4.96
C GLU A 110 -16.98 -19.30 -6.22
#